data_AF-A0A9E3KS88-F1
#
_entry.id   AF-A0A9E3KS88-F1
#
_cell.length_a   1.000
_cell.length_b   1.000
_cell.length_c   1.000
_cell.angle_alpha   90.00
_cell.angle_beta   90.00
_cell.angle_gamma   90.00
#
_symmetry.space_group_name_H-M   'P 1'
#
loop_
_entity.id
_entity.type
_entity.pdbx_description
1 polymer ?
#
loop_
_entity_poly.entity_id
_entity_poly.type
_entity_poly.pdbx_seq_one_letter_code
_entity_poly.pdbx_strand_id
1 'polypeptide(L)' 'MENKLKEHLLKIANKVTDNTSLEDVYQQLSLLADIEESEKEEAAGQTLTHEEVVSKSGEWLK' A
#
# COMPACT_ATOMS: atom_id res chain seq x y z
N MET A 1 -8.72 -2.53 -14.31
CA MET A 1 -7.51 -1.76 -13.90
C MET A 1 -7.74 -0.24 -14.03
N GLU A 2 -8.32 0.27 -15.12
CA GLU A 2 -8.57 1.73 -15.31
C GLU A 2 -9.35 2.43 -14.17
N ASN A 3 -10.24 1.72 -13.46
CA ASN A 3 -11.08 2.35 -12.44
C ASN A 3 -10.33 2.69 -11.13
N LYS A 4 -9.42 1.82 -10.68
CA LYS A 4 -8.68 2.00 -9.41
C LYS A 4 -7.68 3.15 -9.45
N LEU A 5 -6.92 3.25 -10.54
CA LEU A 5 -6.00 4.37 -10.75
C LEU A 5 -6.77 5.70 -10.76
N LYS A 6 -7.90 5.76 -11.47
CA LYS A 6 -8.75 6.94 -11.49
C LYS A 6 -9.28 7.30 -10.10
N GLU A 7 -9.74 6.33 -9.32
CA GLU A 7 -10.17 6.52 -7.93
C GLU A 7 -9.02 7.06 -7.05
N HIS A 8 -7.82 6.51 -7.19
CA HIS A 8 -6.65 6.96 -6.43
C HIS A 8 -6.25 8.39 -6.81
N LEU A 9 -6.22 8.70 -8.10
CA LEU A 9 -5.95 10.06 -8.57
C LEU A 9 -6.99 11.07 -8.07
N LEU A 10 -8.28 10.70 -8.03
CA LEU A 10 -9.33 11.55 -7.47
C LEU A 10 -9.17 11.76 -5.96
N LYS A 11 -8.73 10.75 -5.21
CA LYS A 11 -8.43 10.88 -3.77
C LYS A 11 -7.24 11.82 -3.53
N ILE A 12 -6.21 11.75 -4.39
CA ILE A 12 -5.00 12.57 -4.29
C ILE A 12 -5.28 14.01 -4.71
N ALA A 13 -6.09 14.23 -5.75
CA ALA A 13 -6.40 15.56 -6.29
C ALA A 13 -6.90 16.54 -5.23
N ASN A 14 -7.69 16.08 -4.25
CA ASN A 14 -8.19 16.90 -3.14
C ASN A 14 -7.10 17.36 -2.16
N LYS A 15 -5.89 16.80 -2.24
CA LYS A 15 -4.74 17.09 -1.38
C LYS A 15 -3.63 17.86 -2.11
N VAL A 16 -3.78 18.09 -3.41
CA VAL A 16 -2.81 18.84 -4.22
C VAL A 16 -2.91 20.31 -3.87
N THR A 17 -1.76 20.91 -3.60
CA THR A 17 -1.57 22.34 -3.37
C THR A 17 -0.54 22.89 -4.35
N ASP A 18 -0.36 24.20 -4.42
CA ASP A 18 0.64 24.84 -5.29
C ASP A 18 2.08 24.38 -5.01
N ASN A 19 2.34 23.84 -3.81
CA ASN A 19 3.65 23.31 -3.42
C ASN A 19 3.79 21.80 -3.63
N THR A 20 2.74 21.11 -4.09
CA THR A 20 2.77 19.67 -4.29
C THR A 20 3.58 19.33 -5.54
N SER A 21 4.64 18.55 -5.36
CA SER A 21 5.47 18.07 -6.46
C SER A 21 4.85 16.82 -7.11
N LEU A 22 5.33 16.49 -8.30
CA LEU A 22 4.94 15.24 -8.97
C LEU A 22 5.40 14.01 -8.17
N GLU A 23 6.53 14.11 -7.47
CA GLU A 23 7.05 13.03 -6.62
C GLU A 23 6.09 12.75 -5.45
N ASP A 24 5.52 13.80 -4.84
CA ASP A 24 4.54 13.64 -3.76
C ASP A 24 3.28 12.90 -4.23
N VAL A 25 2.87 13.13 -5.49
CA VAL A 25 1.76 12.41 -6.12
C VAL A 25 2.11 10.94 -6.34
N TYR A 26 3.32 10.64 -6.83
CA TYR A 26 3.77 9.25 -6.99
C TYR A 26 3.89 8.51 -5.66
N GLN A 27 4.40 9.15 -4.61
CA GLN A 27 4.47 8.55 -3.28
C GLN A 27 3.07 8.20 -2.75
N GLN A 28 2.09 9.10 -2.92
CA GLN A 28 0.71 8.81 -2.51
C GLN A 28 0.07 7.70 -3.35
N LEU A 29 0.35 7.63 -4.65
CA LEU A 29 -0.13 6.54 -5.51
C LEU A 29 0.46 5.20 -5.08
N SER A 30 1.77 5.15 -4.80
CA SER A 30 2.45 3.94 -4.31
C SER A 30 1.82 3.46 -3.01
N LEU A 31 1.65 4.37 -2.05
CA LEU A 31 1.03 4.02 -0.77
C LEU A 31 -0.38 3.45 -0.94
N LEU A 32 -1.21 4.04 -1.81
CA LEU A 32 -2.56 3.53 -2.07
C LEU A 32 -2.54 2.15 -2.73
N ALA A 33 -1.56 1.88 -3.61
CA ALA A 33 -1.38 0.57 -4.20
C ALA A 33 -0.94 -0.47 -3.16
N ASP A 34 -0.01 -0.12 -2.27
CA ASP A 34 0.47 -0.99 -1.19
C ASP A 34 -0.66 -1.34 -0.20
N ILE A 35 -1.53 -0.37 0.10
CA ILE A 35 -2.73 -0.60 0.91
C ILE A 35 -3.69 -1.55 0.20
N GLU A 36 -3.98 -1.32 -1.09
CA GLU A 36 -4.89 -2.20 -1.85
C GLU A 36 -4.37 -3.63 -1.90
N GLU A 37 -3.06 -3.83 -2.02
CA GLU A 37 -2.46 -5.16 -1.97
C GLU A 37 -2.59 -5.78 -0.58
N SER A 38 -2.30 -5.02 0.47
CA SER A 38 -2.45 -5.47 1.86
C SER A 38 -3.90 -5.89 2.17
N GLU A 39 -4.90 -5.14 1.68
CA GLU A 39 -6.33 -5.49 1.82
C GLU A 39 -6.69 -6.79 1.09
N LYS A 40 -6.08 -7.07 -0.07
CA LYS A 40 -6.28 -8.34 -0.80
C LYS A 40 -5.65 -9.50 -0.06
N GLU A 41 -4.43 -9.33 0.44
CA GLU A 41 -3.74 -10.34 1.24
C GLU A 41 -4.52 -10.65 2.52
N GLU A 42 -5.03 -9.63 3.22
CA GLU A 42 -5.90 -9.79 4.38
C GLU A 42 -7.17 -10.58 4.03
N ALA A 43 -7.90 -10.17 2.99
CA ALA A 43 -9.14 -10.82 2.56
C ALA A 43 -8.91 -12.27 2.10
N ALA A 44 -7.73 -12.58 1.57
CA ALA A 44 -7.31 -13.92 1.19
C ALA A 44 -6.82 -14.77 2.38
N GLY A 45 -6.79 -14.21 3.60
CA GLY A 45 -6.25 -14.88 4.79
C GLY A 45 -4.73 -15.04 4.75
N GLN A 46 -4.03 -14.30 3.89
CA GLN A 46 -2.57 -14.28 3.76
C GLN A 46 -1.92 -13.38 4.83
N THR A 47 -2.44 -13.47 6.06
CA THR A 47 -1.89 -12.77 7.21
C THR A 47 -1.11 -13.74 8.08
N LEU A 48 -0.13 -13.21 8.81
CA LEU A 48 0.62 -13.99 9.78
C LEU A 48 0.25 -13.52 11.19
N THR A 49 0.06 -14.47 12.08
CA THR A 49 0.02 -14.20 13.52
C THR A 49 1.39 -13.76 14.02
N HIS A 50 1.42 -13.16 15.21
CA HIS A 50 2.67 -12.75 15.84
C HIS A 50 3.66 -13.93 15.99
N GLU A 51 3.17 -15.10 16.39
CA GLU A 51 3.99 -16.30 16.58
C GLU A 51 4.63 -16.78 15.27
N GLU A 52 3.87 -16.75 14.17
CA GLU A 52 4.37 -17.11 12.84
C GLU A 52 5.44 -16.14 12.33
N VAL A 53 5.27 -14.83 12.60
CA VAL A 53 6.26 -13.81 12.25
C VAL A 53 7.57 -14.04 13.02
N VAL A 54 7.51 -14.31 14.33
CA VAL A 54 8.69 -14.60 15.16
C VAL A 54 9.41 -15.85 14.65
N SER A 55 8.66 -16.91 14.32
CA SER A 55 9.26 -18.14 13.79
C SER A 55 9.95 -17.92 12.44
N LYS A 56 9.26 -17.29 11.48
CA LYS A 56 9.78 -17.08 10.11
C LYS A 56 10.96 -16.12 10.06
N SER A 57 10.93 -15.05 10.86
CA SER A 57 12.05 -14.10 10.93
C SER A 57 13.34 -14.73 11.46
N GLY A 58 13.22 -15.70 12.39
CA GLY A 58 14.36 -16.47 12.88
C GLY A 58 15.00 -17.40 11.84
N GLU A 59 14.26 -17.79 10.79
CA GLU A 59 14.79 -18.58 9.67
C GLU A 59 15.60 -17.74 8.69
N TRP A 60 15.27 -16.45 8.53
CA TRP A 60 15.96 -15.53 7.62
C TRP A 60 17.28 -14.99 8.18
N LEU A 61 17.49 -15.09 9.49
CA LEU A 61 18.70 -14.62 10.18
C LEU A 61 19.78 -15.71 10.32
N LYS A 62 19.58 -16.90 9.74
CA LYS A 62 20.57 -17.97 9.66
C LYS A 62 21.33 -17.93 8.34
#